data_AF-A0A356ILM2-F1
#
_entry.id   AF-A0A356ILM2-F1
#
_cell.length_a   1.000
_cell.length_b   1.000
_cell.length_c   1.000
_cell.angle_alpha   90.00
_cell.angle_beta   90.00
_cell.angle_gamma   90.00
#
_symmetry.space_group_name_H-M   'P 1'
#
loop_
_entity.id
_entity.type
_entity.pdbx_description
1 polymer ?
#
loop_
_entity_poly.entity_id
_entity_poly.type
_entity_poly.pdbx_seq_one_letter_code
_entity_poly.pdbx_strand_id
1 'polypeptide(L)'
;RQADTEYLRSWELPGASHYDAYGVGNLLPQYQRDFPALSTIQLVCRNSLNQIPQHYVVNAALSAMSQWITGGEPPPQSDRIEYRNWKVVRDEHGNALGGIRLPHLEVPTATHNYANYGVIGSGGNFLVNSFACPFLGNSVPFDQKKLAALYSSHEEYVARFTAAAGVALEQGFLLPADFAAAVAEAQAAQVPW
;
A
#
# COMPACT_ATOMS: atom_id res chain seq x y z
N ARG A 1 8.49 -0.74 20.23
CA ARG A 1 8.76 -1.80 19.23
C ARG A 1 9.47 -2.95 19.95
N GLN A 2 9.15 -4.20 19.61
CA GLN A 2 9.84 -5.40 20.09
C GLN A 2 10.73 -5.92 18.95
N ALA A 3 11.91 -6.46 19.27
CA ALA A 3 12.78 -7.12 18.30
C ALA A 3 12.19 -8.46 17.85
N ASP A 4 12.53 -8.89 16.64
CA ASP A 4 12.16 -10.21 16.13
C ASP A 4 12.84 -11.32 16.95
N THR A 5 12.16 -12.45 17.12
CA THR A 5 12.61 -13.61 17.91
C THR A 5 12.36 -14.90 17.15
N GLU A 6 12.74 -16.05 17.70
CA GLU A 6 12.37 -17.35 17.12
C GLU A 6 10.84 -17.62 17.08
N TYR A 7 9.99 -16.76 17.67
CA TYR A 7 8.52 -16.89 17.67
C TYR A 7 7.80 -15.65 17.16
N LEU A 8 8.54 -14.57 16.88
CA LEU A 8 7.97 -13.30 16.44
C LEU A 8 8.75 -12.76 15.23
N ARG A 9 8.01 -12.48 14.16
CA ARG A 9 8.44 -11.63 13.05
C ARG A 9 7.49 -10.45 12.99
N SER A 10 8.02 -9.24 12.81
CA SER A 10 7.16 -8.07 12.66
C SER A 10 7.58 -7.26 11.45
N TRP A 11 6.64 -7.12 10.53
CA TRP A 11 6.81 -6.40 9.28
C TRP A 11 6.12 -5.06 9.36
N GLU A 12 6.79 -4.02 8.87
CA GLU A 12 6.24 -2.67 8.81
C GLU A 12 6.16 -2.23 7.35
N LEU A 13 4.94 -1.95 6.87
CA LEU A 13 4.69 -1.51 5.50
C LEU A 13 4.60 0.03 5.43
N PRO A 14 5.64 0.73 4.98
CA PRO A 14 5.58 2.17 4.74
C PRO A 14 4.51 2.53 3.70
N GLY A 15 3.84 3.66 3.92
CA GLY A 15 2.84 4.19 2.99
C GLY A 15 1.45 3.55 3.09
N ALA A 16 1.28 2.43 3.80
CA ALA A 16 -0.02 1.83 4.04
C ALA A 16 -0.92 2.64 4.99
N SER A 17 -2.22 2.40 4.87
CA SER A 17 -3.29 2.90 5.75
C SER A 17 -4.02 1.71 6.40
N HIS A 18 -5.13 1.95 7.11
CA HIS A 18 -5.93 0.85 7.66
C HIS A 18 -6.56 0.00 6.56
N TYR A 19 -7.11 0.66 5.53
CA TYR A 19 -7.46 0.05 4.26
C TYR A 19 -7.04 0.94 3.10
N ASP A 20 -6.51 0.31 2.07
CA ASP A 20 -6.22 0.86 0.76
C ASP A 20 -7.44 0.78 -0.17
N ALA A 21 -7.32 1.34 -1.37
CA ALA A 21 -8.37 1.32 -2.38
C ALA A 21 -8.78 -0.12 -2.76
N TYR A 22 -7.83 -1.05 -2.84
CA TYR A 22 -8.10 -2.46 -3.09
C TYR A 22 -8.93 -3.08 -1.96
N GLY A 23 -8.51 -2.89 -0.70
CA GLY A 23 -9.25 -3.43 0.45
C GLY A 23 -10.68 -2.90 0.53
N VAL A 24 -10.86 -1.58 0.36
CA VAL A 24 -12.20 -0.96 0.33
C VAL A 24 -13.04 -1.50 -0.83
N GLY A 25 -12.46 -1.61 -2.03
CA GLY A 25 -13.15 -2.08 -3.23
C GLY A 25 -13.68 -3.51 -3.12
N ASN A 26 -13.03 -4.35 -2.31
CA ASN A 26 -13.47 -5.73 -2.07
C ASN A 26 -14.40 -5.87 -0.86
N LEU A 27 -14.08 -5.20 0.26
CA LEU A 27 -14.79 -5.40 1.52
C LEU A 27 -16.10 -4.62 1.62
N LEU A 28 -16.18 -3.41 1.05
CA LEU A 28 -17.42 -2.63 1.13
C LEU A 28 -18.60 -3.34 0.42
N PRO A 29 -18.45 -3.87 -0.81
CA PRO A 29 -19.53 -4.65 -1.44
C PRO A 29 -19.89 -5.91 -0.65
N GLN A 30 -18.90 -6.58 -0.05
CA GLN A 30 -19.14 -7.72 0.82
C GLN A 30 -19.99 -7.33 2.04
N TYR A 31 -19.64 -6.26 2.73
CA TYR A 31 -20.41 -5.78 3.88
C TYR A 31 -21.81 -5.31 3.49
N GLN A 32 -21.98 -4.66 2.35
CA GLN A 32 -23.29 -4.25 1.86
C GLN A 32 -24.20 -5.44 1.55
N ARG A 33 -23.63 -6.54 1.06
CA ARG A 33 -24.35 -7.81 0.83
C ARG A 33 -24.74 -8.47 2.14
N ASP A 34 -23.80 -8.57 3.09
CA ASP A 34 -23.98 -9.35 4.32
C ASP A 34 -24.76 -8.58 5.40
N PHE A 35 -24.74 -7.24 5.35
CA PHE A 35 -25.40 -6.36 6.32
C PHE A 35 -26.32 -5.37 5.60
N PRO A 36 -27.63 -5.68 5.45
CA PRO A 36 -28.58 -4.82 4.74
C PRO A 36 -28.65 -3.37 5.25
N ALA A 37 -28.37 -3.14 6.53
CA ALA A 37 -28.29 -1.80 7.13
C ALA A 37 -27.18 -0.92 6.54
N LEU A 38 -26.16 -1.53 5.91
CA LEU A 38 -25.04 -0.84 5.27
C LEU A 38 -25.20 -0.72 3.75
N SER A 39 -26.23 -1.34 3.15
CA SER A 39 -26.41 -1.48 1.70
C SER A 39 -26.38 -0.17 0.89
N THR A 40 -26.74 0.94 1.52
CA THR A 40 -26.79 2.27 0.89
C THR A 40 -25.61 3.18 1.26
N ILE A 41 -24.64 2.67 2.04
CA ILE A 41 -23.47 3.46 2.44
C ILE A 41 -22.64 3.77 1.21
N GLN A 42 -22.47 5.06 0.95
CA GLN A 42 -21.51 5.58 -0.02
C GLN A 42 -20.33 6.19 0.72
N LEU A 43 -19.17 5.59 0.52
CA LEU A 43 -17.93 6.06 1.08
C LEU A 43 -17.38 7.20 0.21
N VAL A 44 -17.49 8.43 0.70
CA VAL A 44 -17.03 9.64 -0.01
C VAL A 44 -16.01 10.36 0.86
N CYS A 45 -14.74 10.22 0.47
CA CYS A 45 -13.63 10.89 1.13
C CYS A 45 -13.15 12.10 0.32
N ARG A 46 -12.50 13.04 1.01
CA ARG A 46 -12.01 14.30 0.44
C ARG A 46 -10.94 14.08 -0.61
N ASN A 47 -10.05 13.11 -0.40
CA ASN A 47 -9.00 12.74 -1.33
C ASN A 47 -9.20 11.31 -1.83
N SER A 48 -8.56 10.97 -2.94
CA SER A 48 -8.35 9.58 -3.38
C SER A 48 -7.86 8.72 -2.22
N LEU A 49 -8.37 7.48 -2.17
CA LEU A 49 -7.93 6.52 -1.16
C LEU A 49 -6.46 6.15 -1.38
N ASN A 50 -5.82 5.66 -0.31
CA ASN A 50 -4.47 5.14 -0.39
C ASN A 50 -4.34 4.03 -1.45
N GLN A 51 -3.29 4.08 -2.26
CA GLN A 51 -3.05 3.16 -3.38
C GLN A 51 -1.90 2.18 -3.10
N ILE A 52 -1.38 2.09 -1.86
CA ILE A 52 -0.36 1.09 -1.55
C ILE A 52 -1.05 -0.26 -1.39
N PRO A 53 -0.74 -1.27 -2.24
CA PRO A 53 -1.41 -2.56 -2.21
C PRO A 53 -0.93 -3.40 -1.02
N GLN A 54 -1.46 -3.10 0.16
CA GLN A 54 -1.04 -3.77 1.41
C GLN A 54 -1.29 -5.28 1.39
N HIS A 55 -2.28 -5.72 0.61
CA HIS A 55 -2.63 -7.13 0.46
C HIS A 55 -1.45 -7.97 -0.04
N TYR A 56 -0.53 -7.41 -0.84
CA TYR A 56 0.68 -8.11 -1.28
C TYR A 56 1.55 -8.58 -0.11
N VAL A 57 1.85 -7.68 0.83
CA VAL A 57 2.67 -7.99 2.00
C VAL A 57 1.91 -8.89 2.97
N VAL A 58 0.58 -8.70 3.09
CA VAL A 58 -0.27 -9.57 3.93
C VAL A 58 -0.31 -11.00 3.37
N ASN A 59 -0.46 -11.17 2.06
CA ASN A 59 -0.44 -12.47 1.40
C ASN A 59 0.90 -13.18 1.64
N ALA A 60 2.01 -12.47 1.43
CA ALA A 60 3.35 -12.99 1.69
C ALA A 60 3.52 -13.38 3.16
N ALA A 61 3.08 -12.55 4.11
CA ALA A 61 3.15 -12.81 5.54
C ALA A 61 2.34 -14.05 5.94
N LEU A 62 1.11 -14.20 5.42
CA LEU A 62 0.26 -15.36 5.68
C LEU A 62 0.86 -16.64 5.09
N SER A 63 1.40 -16.57 3.87
CA SER A 63 2.08 -17.71 3.23
C SER A 63 3.32 -18.14 4.02
N ALA A 64 4.17 -17.18 4.40
CA ALA A 64 5.37 -17.44 5.19
C ALA A 64 5.03 -17.97 6.59
N MET A 65 3.99 -17.42 7.25
CA MET A 65 3.52 -17.93 8.53
C MET A 65 3.02 -19.38 8.40
N SER A 66 2.25 -19.71 7.36
CA SER A 66 1.79 -21.08 7.11
C SER A 66 2.94 -22.06 6.91
N GLN A 67 4.00 -21.65 6.21
CA GLN A 67 5.20 -22.47 6.04
C GLN A 67 5.93 -22.64 7.38
N TRP A 68 6.08 -21.56 8.14
CA TRP A 68 6.79 -21.58 9.41
C TRP A 68 6.15 -22.52 10.44
N ILE A 69 4.83 -22.43 10.61
CA ILE A 69 4.10 -23.28 11.57
C ILE A 69 4.07 -24.76 11.17
N THR A 70 4.37 -25.08 9.91
CA THR A 70 4.43 -26.46 9.39
C THR A 70 5.86 -27.01 9.33
N GLY A 71 6.83 -26.32 9.94
CA GLY A 71 8.23 -26.76 10.04
C GLY A 71 9.15 -26.24 8.95
N GLY A 72 8.69 -25.28 8.14
CA GLY A 72 9.52 -24.55 7.19
C GLY A 72 10.35 -23.44 7.84
N GLU A 73 11.11 -22.73 7.00
CA GLU A 73 11.92 -21.58 7.40
C GLU A 73 11.05 -20.45 8.02
N PRO A 74 11.59 -19.69 8.97
CA PRO A 74 10.88 -18.53 9.52
C PRO A 74 10.67 -17.47 8.43
N PRO A 75 9.61 -16.63 8.54
CA PRO A 75 9.43 -15.50 7.64
C PRO A 75 10.68 -14.60 7.64
N PRO A 76 11.03 -13.98 6.50
CA PRO A 76 12.16 -13.05 6.42
C PRO A 76 12.04 -11.92 7.45
N GLN A 77 13.18 -11.44 7.92
CA GLN A 77 13.21 -10.23 8.74
C GLN A 77 13.09 -9.00 7.83
N SER A 78 12.33 -8.00 8.25
CA SER A 78 12.30 -6.71 7.54
C SER A 78 12.96 -5.62 8.36
N ASP A 79 13.48 -4.61 7.67
CA ASP A 79 13.79 -3.34 8.31
C ASP A 79 12.52 -2.74 8.93
N ARG A 80 12.73 -1.81 9.87
CA ARG A 80 11.63 -1.03 10.47
C ARG A 80 11.48 0.29 9.75
N ILE A 81 10.28 0.85 9.76
CA ILE A 81 10.07 2.22 9.31
C ILE A 81 10.98 3.12 10.15
N GLU A 82 11.69 4.02 9.48
CA GLU A 82 12.65 4.90 10.12
C GLU A 82 11.96 6.02 10.90
N TYR A 83 12.41 6.25 12.13
CA TYR A 83 11.95 7.35 12.97
C TYR A 83 13.12 8.19 13.44
N ARG A 84 12.93 9.52 13.40
CA ARG A 84 13.83 10.49 14.00
C ARG A 84 13.00 11.49 14.80
N ASN A 85 13.32 11.66 16.09
CA ASN A 85 12.60 12.55 17.00
C ASN A 85 11.06 12.33 16.96
N TRP A 86 10.64 11.06 17.05
CA TRP A 86 9.23 10.65 17.01
C TRP A 86 8.48 10.95 15.71
N LYS A 87 9.19 11.30 14.63
CA LYS A 87 8.62 11.51 13.31
C LYS A 87 9.15 10.47 12.34
N VAL A 88 8.26 9.99 11.47
CA VAL A 88 8.63 9.13 10.34
C VAL A 88 9.58 9.91 9.43
N VAL A 89 10.72 9.30 9.12
CA VAL A 89 11.66 9.85 8.13
C VAL A 89 11.11 9.57 6.74
N ARG A 90 11.22 10.55 5.84
CA ARG A 90 10.68 10.47 4.48
C ARG A 90 11.76 10.80 3.46
N ASP A 91 11.64 10.19 2.28
CA ASP A 91 12.44 10.52 1.11
C ASP A 91 12.05 11.88 0.49
N GLU A 92 12.77 12.29 -0.55
CA GLU A 92 12.53 13.52 -1.32
C GLU A 92 11.15 13.56 -2.00
N HIS A 93 10.43 12.45 -2.03
CA HIS A 93 9.08 12.34 -2.58
C HIS A 93 8.00 12.30 -1.50
N GLY A 94 8.39 12.43 -0.24
CA GLY A 94 7.50 12.43 0.90
C GLY A 94 7.00 11.03 1.29
N ASN A 95 7.61 9.95 0.79
CA ASN A 95 7.27 8.59 1.16
C ASN A 95 8.17 8.09 2.30
N ALA A 96 7.63 7.26 3.19
CA ALA A 96 8.30 6.84 4.42
C ALA A 96 9.49 5.90 4.13
N LEU A 97 10.65 6.16 4.76
CA LEU A 97 11.86 5.32 4.66
C LEU A 97 11.83 4.13 5.63
N GLY A 98 12.64 3.11 5.31
CA GLY A 98 12.68 1.83 6.02
C GLY A 98 11.42 0.99 5.82
N GLY A 99 11.34 -0.14 6.52
CA GLY A 99 10.23 -1.08 6.34
C GLY A 99 10.30 -1.85 5.02
N ILE A 100 9.20 -2.51 4.68
CA ILE A 100 9.04 -3.21 3.41
C ILE A 100 8.57 -2.21 2.35
N ARG A 101 9.50 -1.60 1.63
CA ARG A 101 9.16 -0.70 0.53
C ARG A 101 8.81 -1.50 -0.71
N LEU A 102 7.50 -1.59 -1.00
CA LEU A 102 6.98 -2.16 -2.24
C LEU A 102 7.48 -1.36 -3.47
N PRO A 103 7.41 -1.92 -4.69
CA PRO A 103 7.79 -1.20 -5.92
C PRO A 103 7.07 0.15 -6.08
N HIS A 104 5.87 0.30 -5.51
CA HIS A 104 5.11 1.55 -5.44
C HIS A 104 5.80 2.68 -4.66
N LEU A 105 6.69 2.36 -3.72
CA LEU A 105 7.50 3.34 -3.00
C LEU A 105 8.92 3.46 -3.58
N GLU A 106 9.48 2.36 -4.09
CA GLU A 106 10.82 2.36 -4.72
C GLU A 106 10.83 3.08 -6.08
N VAL A 107 9.71 3.00 -6.81
CA VAL A 107 9.51 3.64 -8.12
C VAL A 107 8.22 4.47 -8.06
N PRO A 108 8.23 5.56 -7.27
CA PRO A 108 7.01 6.23 -6.86
C PRO A 108 6.43 7.08 -7.99
N THR A 109 5.10 7.05 -8.08
CA THR A 109 4.29 7.92 -8.94
C THR A 109 3.38 8.84 -8.13
N ALA A 110 3.39 8.69 -6.80
CA ALA A 110 2.57 9.46 -5.86
C ALA A 110 3.28 9.61 -4.51
N THR A 111 2.79 10.56 -3.71
CA THR A 111 3.07 10.62 -2.25
C THR A 111 1.93 9.92 -1.51
N HIS A 112 2.27 8.97 -0.63
CA HIS A 112 1.30 8.19 0.13
C HIS A 112 1.23 8.67 1.60
N ASN A 113 0.03 9.05 2.05
CA ASN A 113 -0.19 9.58 3.40
C ASN A 113 -1.23 8.79 4.17
N TYR A 114 -1.14 8.89 5.50
CA TYR A 114 -2.00 8.18 6.44
C TYR A 114 -3.36 8.85 6.66
N ALA A 115 -3.48 10.16 6.40
CA ALA A 115 -4.67 10.94 6.75
C ALA A 115 -5.57 11.22 5.55
N ASN A 116 -6.88 11.02 5.73
CA ASN A 116 -7.93 11.44 4.80
C ASN A 116 -9.18 11.83 5.60
N TYR A 117 -10.21 12.38 4.96
CA TYR A 117 -11.28 13.07 5.66
C TYR A 117 -12.62 12.88 4.96
N GLY A 118 -13.71 12.82 5.73
CA GLY A 118 -15.05 12.90 5.17
C GLY A 118 -15.34 14.28 4.59
N VAL A 119 -16.27 14.36 3.65
CA VAL A 119 -16.70 15.63 3.04
C VAL A 119 -18.01 16.09 3.68
N ILE A 120 -18.06 17.35 4.11
CA ILE A 120 -19.31 17.97 4.58
C ILE A 120 -20.20 18.24 3.36
N GLY A 121 -21.47 17.83 3.42
CA GLY A 121 -22.45 18.11 2.36
C GLY A 121 -22.31 17.24 1.10
N SER A 122 -21.39 16.26 1.06
CA SER A 122 -21.47 15.19 0.06
C SER A 122 -22.67 14.31 0.38
N GLY A 123 -23.46 13.89 -0.62
CA GLY A 123 -24.66 13.06 -0.45
C GLY A 123 -24.47 11.67 0.19
N GLY A 124 -23.26 11.34 0.66
CA GLY A 124 -22.97 10.15 1.46
C GLY A 124 -23.31 10.35 2.94
N ASN A 125 -23.34 9.25 3.70
CA ASN A 125 -23.61 9.30 5.13
C ASN A 125 -22.45 10.00 5.86
N PHE A 126 -22.65 11.26 6.25
CA PHE A 126 -21.64 12.11 6.89
C PHE A 126 -21.01 11.46 8.13
N LEU A 127 -21.80 10.76 8.96
CA LEU A 127 -21.28 10.11 10.17
C LEU A 127 -20.34 8.96 9.80
N VAL A 128 -20.72 8.15 8.82
CA VAL A 128 -19.88 7.04 8.34
C VAL A 128 -18.61 7.57 7.70
N ASN A 129 -18.70 8.58 6.83
CA ASN A 129 -17.53 9.13 6.13
C ASN A 129 -16.57 9.85 7.09
N SER A 130 -17.09 10.57 8.09
CA SER A 130 -16.27 11.23 9.11
C SER A 130 -15.52 10.23 9.99
N PHE A 131 -16.09 9.04 10.20
CA PHE A 131 -15.45 7.97 10.94
C PHE A 131 -14.47 7.16 10.08
N ALA A 132 -14.89 6.73 8.89
CA ALA A 132 -14.13 5.79 8.06
C ALA A 132 -12.93 6.47 7.36
N CYS A 133 -13.15 7.62 6.70
CA CYS A 133 -12.12 8.24 5.85
C CYS A 133 -10.78 8.53 6.57
N PRO A 134 -10.73 8.96 7.84
CA PRO A 134 -9.48 9.10 8.59
C PRO A 134 -8.56 7.87 8.61
N PHE A 135 -9.11 6.68 8.44
CA PHE A 135 -8.36 5.43 8.46
C PHE A 135 -7.88 4.98 7.08
N LEU A 136 -8.39 5.57 5.99
CA LEU A 136 -8.17 5.07 4.63
C LEU A 136 -6.97 5.71 3.93
N GLY A 137 -6.32 6.68 4.57
CA GLY A 137 -5.22 7.42 4.00
C GLY A 137 -5.52 8.04 2.63
N ASN A 138 -4.49 8.57 2.00
CA ASN A 138 -4.59 9.07 0.64
C ASN A 138 -3.33 8.78 -0.17
N SER A 139 -3.45 8.96 -1.47
CA SER A 139 -2.31 9.00 -2.38
C SER A 139 -2.46 10.20 -3.29
N VAL A 140 -1.45 11.06 -3.29
CA VAL A 140 -1.42 12.30 -4.08
C VAL A 140 -0.52 12.04 -5.29
N PRO A 141 -1.09 11.84 -6.49
CA PRO A 141 -0.31 11.58 -7.70
C PRO A 141 0.65 12.73 -8.00
N PHE A 142 1.82 12.40 -8.53
CA PHE A 142 2.72 13.39 -9.09
C PHE A 142 2.14 13.97 -10.37
N ASP A 143 2.43 15.24 -10.63
CA ASP A 143 2.09 15.84 -11.91
C ASP A 143 2.96 15.25 -13.04
N GLN A 144 2.50 15.41 -14.29
CA GLN A 144 3.22 14.91 -15.46
C GLN A 144 4.64 15.47 -15.57
N LYS A 145 4.86 16.71 -15.13
CA LYS A 145 6.20 17.33 -15.15
C LYS A 145 7.16 16.58 -14.23
N LYS A 146 6.74 16.22 -13.02
CA LYS A 146 7.53 15.45 -12.08
C LYS A 146 7.71 14.01 -12.57
N LEU A 147 6.68 13.37 -13.12
CA LEU A 147 6.81 12.03 -13.69
C LEU A 147 7.81 12.00 -14.85
N ALA A 148 7.73 12.95 -15.79
CA ALA A 148 8.68 13.06 -16.91
C ALA A 148 10.11 13.41 -16.47
N ALA A 149 10.29 14.02 -15.30
CA ALA A 149 11.60 14.26 -14.71
C ALA A 149 12.16 13.01 -13.99
N LEU A 150 11.30 12.14 -13.48
CA LEU A 150 11.69 10.90 -12.79
C LEU A 150 11.93 9.73 -13.74
N TYR A 151 11.17 9.69 -14.84
CA TYR A 151 11.15 8.62 -15.82
C TYR A 151 11.22 9.21 -17.22
N SER A 152 12.28 8.88 -17.94
CA SER A 152 12.57 9.30 -19.30
C SER A 152 11.65 8.66 -20.34
N SER A 153 11.11 7.47 -20.06
CA SER A 153 10.12 6.78 -20.89
C SER A 153 9.23 5.84 -20.07
N HIS A 154 8.15 5.36 -20.68
CA HIS A 154 7.28 4.36 -20.07
C HIS A 154 8.01 3.03 -19.85
N GLU A 155 8.84 2.61 -20.82
CA GLU A 155 9.63 1.39 -20.73
C GLU A 155 10.65 1.46 -19.59
N GLU A 156 11.27 2.62 -19.35
CA GLU A 156 12.17 2.83 -18.21
C GLU A 156 11.43 2.71 -16.87
N TYR A 157 10.25 3.34 -16.76
CA TYR A 157 9.40 3.21 -15.58
C TYR A 157 9.05 1.74 -15.29
N VAL A 158 8.54 1.02 -16.30
CA VAL A 158 8.16 -0.39 -16.16
C VAL A 158 9.36 -1.26 -15.80
N ALA A 159 10.52 -1.03 -16.43
CA ALA A 159 11.74 -1.79 -16.14
C ALA A 159 12.21 -1.58 -14.69
N ARG A 160 12.23 -0.33 -14.21
CA ARG A 160 12.59 0.00 -12.82
C ARG A 160 11.59 -0.60 -11.85
N PHE A 161 10.29 -0.47 -12.13
CA PHE A 161 9.24 -1.01 -11.27
C PHE A 161 9.33 -2.54 -11.19
N THR A 162 9.54 -3.21 -12.32
CA THR A 162 9.71 -4.67 -12.39
C THR A 162 10.93 -5.13 -11.61
N ALA A 163 12.06 -4.41 -11.72
CA ALA A 163 13.25 -4.70 -10.93
C ALA A 163 13.00 -4.56 -9.42
N ALA A 164 12.34 -3.49 -8.99
CA ALA A 164 11.97 -3.29 -7.59
C ALA A 164 10.99 -4.36 -7.07
N ALA A 165 10.02 -4.77 -7.90
CA ALA A 165 9.12 -5.87 -7.58
C ALA A 165 9.89 -7.20 -7.46
N GLY A 166 10.91 -7.41 -8.31
CA GLY A 166 11.79 -8.57 -8.26
C GLY A 166 12.58 -8.65 -6.96
N VAL A 167 13.10 -7.51 -6.47
CA VAL A 167 13.77 -7.44 -5.16
C VAL A 167 12.82 -7.83 -4.03
N ALA A 168 11.59 -7.31 -4.03
CA ALA A 168 10.60 -7.67 -3.00
C ALA A 168 10.20 -9.15 -3.05
N LEU A 169 10.14 -9.74 -4.25
CA LEU A 169 9.90 -11.17 -4.45
C LEU A 169 11.06 -12.02 -3.92
N GLU A 170 12.30 -11.68 -4.28
CA GLU A 170 13.51 -12.39 -3.81
C GLU A 170 13.66 -12.31 -2.29
N GLN A 171 13.30 -11.19 -1.68
CA GLN A 171 13.31 -11.01 -0.23
C GLN A 171 12.14 -11.71 0.49
N GLY A 172 11.17 -12.28 -0.24
CA GLY A 172 10.03 -13.00 0.33
C GLY A 172 8.91 -12.09 0.85
N PHE A 173 8.88 -10.82 0.45
CA PHE A 173 7.83 -9.86 0.82
C PHE A 173 6.74 -9.71 -0.25
N LEU A 174 6.89 -10.40 -1.37
CA LEU A 174 5.94 -10.45 -2.48
C LEU A 174 5.83 -11.90 -2.96
N LEU A 175 4.61 -12.36 -3.26
CA LEU A 175 4.41 -13.68 -3.85
C LEU A 175 4.52 -13.63 -5.38
N PRO A 176 4.82 -14.74 -6.08
CA PRO A 176 4.90 -14.76 -7.55
C PRO A 176 3.64 -14.25 -8.26
N ALA A 177 2.46 -14.54 -7.72
CA ALA A 177 1.18 -14.05 -8.28
C ALA A 177 1.02 -12.53 -8.09
N ASP A 178 1.40 -12.03 -6.92
CA ASP A 178 1.35 -10.59 -6.61
C ASP A 178 2.40 -9.82 -7.41
N PHE A 179 3.59 -10.40 -7.65
CA PHE A 179 4.60 -9.87 -8.56
C PHE A 179 4.05 -9.71 -9.98
N ALA A 180 3.44 -10.77 -10.53
CA ALA A 180 2.87 -10.72 -11.87
C ALA A 180 1.75 -9.67 -11.97
N ALA A 181 0.89 -9.57 -10.95
CA ALA A 181 -0.16 -8.55 -10.90
C ALA A 181 0.41 -7.12 -10.85
N ALA A 182 1.40 -6.87 -10.00
CA ALA A 182 2.03 -5.55 -9.85
C ALA A 182 2.74 -5.12 -11.14
N VAL A 183 3.44 -6.03 -11.83
CA VAL A 183 4.10 -5.73 -13.10
C VAL A 183 3.08 -5.45 -14.21
N ALA A 184 1.99 -6.20 -14.27
CA ALA A 184 0.91 -5.95 -15.23
C ALA A 184 0.24 -4.58 -14.98
N GLU A 185 0.06 -4.18 -13.73
CA GLU A 185 -0.43 -2.84 -13.37
C GLU A 185 0.53 -1.76 -13.87
N ALA A 186 1.83 -1.91 -13.63
CA ALA A 186 2.83 -0.96 -14.10
C ALA A 186 2.87 -0.83 -15.64
N GLN A 187 2.72 -1.95 -16.37
CA GLN A 187 2.64 -1.97 -17.83
C GLN A 187 1.39 -1.29 -18.39
N ALA A 188 0.28 -1.31 -17.63
CA ALA A 188 -0.97 -0.66 -18.03
C ALA A 188 -1.03 0.83 -17.62
N ALA A 189 -0.08 1.31 -16.81
CA ALA A 189 -0.08 2.65 -16.28
C ALA A 189 0.32 3.71 -17.32
N GLN A 190 -0.33 4.87 -17.28
CA GLN A 190 0.04 6.03 -18.10
C GLN A 190 1.14 6.85 -17.39
N VAL A 191 2.36 6.31 -17.39
CA VAL A 191 3.54 6.92 -16.77
C VAL A 191 4.72 6.84 -17.75
N PRO A 192 5.44 7.93 -18.03
CA PRO A 192 5.14 9.30 -17.60
C PRO A 192 3.97 9.99 -18.34
N TRP A 193 3.52 9.45 -19.49
CA TRP A 193 2.41 9.96 -20.30
C TRP A 193 1.66 8.83 -21.00
#